data_AF-A0A7C1TQ48-F1
#
_entry.id   AF-A0A7C1TQ48-F1
#
_cell.length_a   1.000
_cell.length_b   1.000
_cell.length_c   1.000
_cell.angle_alpha   90.00
_cell.angle_beta   90.00
_cell.angle_gamma   90.00
#
_symmetry.space_group_name_H-M   'P 1'
#
loop_
_entity.id
_entity.type
_entity.pdbx_description
1 polymer ?
#
loop_
_entity_poly.entity_id
_entity_poly.type
_entity_poly.pdbx_seq_one_letter_code
_entity_poly.pdbx_strand_id
1 'polypeptide(L)' 'MSKAAIVTGLFLLTYLINLPFGSLRGRARKFSLKWFLYIHIPIPAIFLLRVLSHVEFRYVPVFVFAAVMGQFHGGKLQA' A
#
# COMPACT_ATOMS: atom_id res chain seq x y z
N MET A 1 -4.75 -13.71 17.97
CA MET A 1 -3.41 -13.36 17.43
C MET A 1 -2.86 -12.19 18.22
N SER A 2 -1.55 -12.11 18.44
CA SER A 2 -0.95 -10.93 19.08
C SER A 2 -1.16 -9.68 18.21
N LYS A 3 -1.27 -8.50 18.82
CA LYS A 3 -1.38 -7.22 18.08
C LYS A 3 -0.20 -7.04 17.12
N ALA A 4 0.99 -7.44 17.56
CA ALA A 4 2.20 -7.44 16.72
C ALA A 4 2.01 -8.30 15.46
N ALA A 5 1.46 -9.51 15.57
CA ALA A 5 1.21 -10.37 14.42
C ALA A 5 0.21 -9.74 13.43
N ILE A 6 -0.85 -9.09 13.93
CA ILE A 6 -1.84 -8.40 13.08
C ILE A 6 -1.18 -7.23 12.34
N VAL A 7 -0.42 -6.38 13.04
CA VAL A 7 0.26 -5.24 12.43
C VAL A 7 1.28 -5.70 11.39
N THR A 8 2.08 -6.72 11.68
CA THR A 8 3.03 -7.31 10.73
C THR A 8 2.33 -7.90 9.51
N GLY A 9 1.23 -8.62 9.71
CA GLY A 9 0.43 -9.18 8.61
C GLY A 9 -0.13 -8.09 7.69
N LEU A 10 -0.71 -7.03 8.27
CA LEU A 10 -1.21 -5.88 7.52
C LEU A 10 -0.10 -5.09 6.83
N PHE A 11 1.09 -4.99 7.43
CA PHE A 11 2.26 -4.38 6.81
C PHE A 11 2.67 -5.14 5.54
N LEU A 12 2.83 -6.45 5.64
CA LEU A 12 3.19 -7.30 4.50
C LEU A 12 2.12 -7.26 3.42
N LEU A 13 0.85 -7.34 3.80
CA LEU A 13 -0.26 -7.24 2.86
C LEU A 13 -0.29 -5.86 2.16
N THR A 14 -0.07 -4.78 2.90
CA THR A 14 0.02 -3.43 2.35
C THR A 14 1.15 -3.31 1.34
N TYR A 15 2.32 -3.84 1.67
CA TYR A 15 3.47 -3.88 0.77
C TYR A 15 3.17 -4.69 -0.50
N LEU A 16 2.64 -5.91 -0.35
CA LEU A 16 2.33 -6.81 -1.45
C LEU A 16 1.24 -6.26 -2.38
N ILE A 17 0.20 -5.61 -1.84
CA ILE A 17 -0.80 -4.92 -2.66
C ILE A 17 -0.15 -3.77 -3.43
N ASN A 18 0.76 -3.00 -2.82
CA ASN A 18 1.37 -1.86 -3.48
C ASN A 18 2.43 -2.22 -4.53
N LEU A 19 2.97 -3.44 -4.54
CA LEU A 19 3.91 -3.91 -5.58
C LEU A 19 3.31 -3.86 -7.01
N PRO A 20 2.20 -4.56 -7.33
CA PRO A 20 1.61 -4.52 -8.67
C PRO A 20 1.12 -3.12 -9.03
N PHE A 21 0.55 -2.38 -8.08
CA PHE A 21 0.14 -0.99 -8.30
C PHE A 21 1.32 -0.05 -8.58
N GLY A 22 2.45 -0.24 -7.91
CA GLY A 22 3.71 0.45 -8.21
C GLY A 22 4.19 0.19 -9.63
N SER A 23 4.03 -1.04 -10.10
CA SER A 23 4.29 -1.42 -11.48
C SER A 23 3.35 -0.69 -12.45
N LEU A 24 2.05 -0.81 -12.25
CA LEU A 24 1.05 -0.20 -13.13
C LEU A 24 1.21 1.33 -13.18
N ARG A 25 1.50 1.96 -12.04
CA ARG A 25 1.83 3.39 -11.93
C ARG A 25 3.07 3.77 -12.74
N GLY A 26 4.12 2.93 -12.73
CA GLY A 26 5.34 3.15 -13.52
C GLY A 26 5.10 3.20 -15.03
N ARG A 27 4.13 2.44 -15.54
CA ARG A 27 3.74 2.42 -16.97
C ARG A 27 2.75 3.52 -17.36
N ALA A 28 2.09 4.14 -16.38
CA ALA A 28 1.12 5.19 -16.64
C ALA A 28 1.80 6.54 -16.86
N ARG A 29 1.25 7.37 -17.76
CA ARG A 29 1.65 8.77 -17.89
C ARG A 29 1.48 9.47 -16.54
N LYS A 30 2.54 10.06 -16.00
CA LYS A 30 2.50 10.83 -14.75
C LYS A 30 1.38 11.87 -14.82
N PHE A 31 0.62 12.02 -13.73
CA PHE A 31 -0.55 12.90 -13.61
C PHE A 31 -1.75 12.57 -14.51
N SER A 32 -1.76 11.41 -15.17
CA SER A 32 -3.00 10.90 -15.77
C SER A 32 -3.97 10.36 -14.71
N LEU A 33 -5.24 10.23 -15.07
CA LEU A 33 -6.24 9.59 -14.21
C LEU A 33 -5.82 8.16 -13.80
N LYS A 34 -5.25 7.38 -14.72
CA LYS A 34 -4.73 6.02 -14.41
C LYS A 34 -3.61 6.07 -13.37
N TRP A 35 -2.65 6.99 -13.53
CA TRP A 35 -1.56 7.16 -12.58
C TRP A 35 -2.08 7.55 -11.18
N PHE A 36 -3.07 8.45 -11.13
CA PHE A 36 -3.73 8.83 -9.89
C PHE A 36 -4.44 7.64 -9.24
N LEU A 37 -5.23 6.89 -10.01
CA LEU A 37 -5.95 5.71 -9.51
C LEU A 37 -5.00 4.63 -8.99
N TYR A 38 -3.86 4.39 -9.65
CA TYR A 38 -2.92 3.37 -9.19
C TYR A 38 -2.24 3.72 -7.85
N ILE A 39 -2.19 5.00 -7.48
CA ILE A 39 -1.71 5.44 -6.16
C ILE A 39 -2.83 5.37 -5.13
N HIS A 40 -4.04 5.80 -5.50
CA HIS A 40 -5.10 6.02 -4.54
C HIS A 40 -5.97 4.80 -4.28
N ILE A 41 -6.18 3.88 -5.24
CA ILE A 41 -7.01 2.67 -5.03
C ILE A 41 -6.50 1.79 -3.86
N PRO A 42 -5.18 1.56 -3.70
CA PRO A 42 -4.67 0.84 -2.53
C PRO A 42 -5.02 1.48 -1.19
N ILE A 43 -5.16 2.82 -1.12
CA ILE A 43 -5.32 3.55 0.14
C ILE A 43 -6.66 3.22 0.85
N PRO A 44 -7.84 3.32 0.21
CA PRO A 44 -9.11 2.86 0.79
C PRO A 44 -9.09 1.39 1.20
N ALA A 45 -8.44 0.52 0.42
CA ALA A 45 -8.35 -0.90 0.75
C ALA A 45 -7.56 -1.12 2.06
N ILE A 46 -6.39 -0.50 2.20
CA ILE A 46 -5.57 -0.58 3.42
C ILE A 46 -6.30 0.08 4.60
N PHE A 47 -6.96 1.21 4.37
CA PHE A 47 -7.78 1.88 5.39
C PHE A 47 -8.86 0.95 5.95
N LEU A 48 -9.62 0.28 5.07
CA LEU A 48 -10.67 -0.65 5.45
C LEU A 48 -10.11 -1.85 6.23
N LEU A 49 -9.04 -2.49 5.73
CA LEU A 49 -8.38 -3.61 6.41
C LEU A 49 -7.91 -3.24 7.81
N ARG A 50 -7.35 -2.03 8.00
CA ARG A 50 -6.95 -1.52 9.30
C ARG A 50 -8.15 -1.31 10.23
N VAL A 51 -9.23 -0.69 9.76
CA VAL A 51 -10.45 -0.47 10.56
C VAL A 51 -11.03 -1.80 11.01
N LEU A 52 -11.20 -2.74 10.08
CA LEU A 52 -11.75 -4.08 10.35
C LEU A 52 -10.87 -4.90 11.30
N SER A 53 -9.56 -4.63 11.33
CA SER A 53 -8.62 -5.26 12.25
C SER A 53 -8.47 -4.53 13.59
N HIS A 54 -9.26 -3.47 13.84
CA HIS A 54 -9.22 -2.64 15.04
C HIS A 54 -7.81 -2.11 15.40
N VAL A 55 -6.99 -1.82 14.38
CA VAL A 55 -5.64 -1.27 14.58
C VAL A 55 -5.72 0.25 14.77
N GLU A 56 -5.13 0.75 15.86
CA GLU A 56 -5.23 2.17 16.22
C GLU A 56 -4.56 3.09 15.19
N PHE A 57 -5.00 4.34 15.16
CA PHE A 57 -4.48 5.36 14.23
C PHE A 57 -2.96 5.58 14.33
N ARG A 58 -2.34 5.34 15.50
CA ARG A 58 -0.87 5.44 15.70
C ARG A 58 -0.05 4.56 14.74
N TYR A 59 -0.64 3.52 14.15
CA TYR A 59 0.04 2.63 13.20
C TYR A 59 -0.10 3.08 11.74
N VAL A 60 -0.84 4.16 11.44
CA VAL A 60 -0.96 4.69 10.08
C VAL A 60 0.41 4.98 9.45
N PRO A 61 1.40 5.61 10.12
CA PRO A 61 2.73 5.82 9.55
C PRO A 61 3.43 4.52 9.11
N VAL A 62 3.20 3.41 9.82
CA VAL A 62 3.77 2.09 9.49
C VAL A 62 3.22 1.58 8.16
N PHE A 63 1.91 1.73 7.93
CA PHE A 63 1.27 1.33 6.68
C PHE A 63 1.56 2.29 5.53
N VAL A 64 1.71 3.60 5.79
CA VAL A 64 2.17 4.57 4.80
C VAL A 64 3.58 4.19 4.32
N PHE A 65 4.49 3.88 5.25
CA PHE A 65 5.83 3.42 4.90
C PHE A 65 5.80 2.14 4.03
N ALA A 66 5.00 1.14 4.43
CA ALA A 66 4.81 -0.09 3.64
C ALA A 66 4.29 0.19 2.23
N ALA A 67 3.30 1.08 2.10
CA ALA A 67 2.71 1.45 0.82
C ALA A 67 3.72 2.17 -0.08
N VAL A 68 4.49 3.12 0.45
CA VAL A 68 5.54 3.82 -0.30
C VAL A 68 6.61 2.85 -0.77
N MET A 69 7.08 1.93 0.10
CA MET A 69 8.07 0.92 -0.26
C MET A 69 7.54 -0.01 -1.35
N GLY A 70 6.29 -0.47 -1.25
CA GLY A 70 5.65 -1.30 -2.28
C GLY A 70 5.52 -0.57 -3.62
N GLN A 71 5.08 0.70 -3.61
CA GLN A 71 4.96 1.53 -4.81
C GLN A 71 6.30 1.81 -5.49
N PHE A 72 7.36 1.97 -4.68
CA PHE A 72 8.72 2.22 -5.14
C PHE A 72 9.35 0.97 -5.74
N HIS A 73 9.36 -0.15 -5.00
CA HIS A 73 9.89 -1.42 -5.51
C HIS A 73 9.08 -1.93 -6.70
N GLY A 74 7.75 -1.81 -6.66
CA GLY A 74 6.87 -2.14 -7.77
C GLY A 74 7.17 -1.36 -9.05
N GLY A 75 7.54 -0.08 -8.90
CA GLY A 75 7.97 0.76 -10.01
C GLY A 75 9.33 0.38 -10.58
N LYS A 76 10.23 -0.19 -9.75
CA LYS A 76 11.56 -0.67 -10.16
C LYS A 76 11.55 -2.04 -10.83
N LEU A 77 10.57 -2.90 -10.53
CA LEU A 77 10.43 -4.23 -11.16
C LEU A 77 10.23 -4.19 -12.69
N GLN A 78 10.08 -3.00 -13.26
CA GLN A 78 9.89 -2.80 -14.70
C GLN A 78 10.81 -1.71 -15.26
N ALA A 79 11.78 -1.24 -14.46
CA ALA A 79 12.87 -0.40 -14.93
C ALA A 79 13.97 -1.26 -15.55
#